data_AF-A0A3D4YPT3-F1
#
_entry.id   AF-A0A3D4YPT3-F1
#
_cell.length_a   1.000
_cell.length_b   1.000
_cell.length_c   1.000
_cell.angle_alpha   90.00
_cell.angle_beta   90.00
_cell.angle_gamma   90.00
#
_symmetry.space_group_name_H-M   'P 1'
#
loop_
_entity.id
_entity.type
_entity.pdbx_description
1 polymer ?
#
loop_
_entity_poly.entity_id
_entity_poly.type
_entity_poly.pdbx_seq_one_letter_code
_entity_poly.pdbx_strand_id
1 'polypeptide(L)'
;HGPRSRIHQFAKLYLFAPSSALYSCPLAMTDGAARFLEVHGDKSMQPVLAHLISRDPSEFWTSGQWMTERTGGSDVGSTSTIAACEEGDSYSLYGSKWFTSATTSQVAMTLARIEGAPAGSHGL
;
A
#
# COMPACT_ATOMS: atom_id res chain seq x y z
N HIS A 1 24.49 1.39 -4.27
CA HIS A 1 24.98 2.60 -4.96
C HIS A 1 24.62 3.89 -4.21
N GLY A 2 24.75 3.97 -2.87
CA GLY A 2 24.42 5.17 -2.07
C GLY A 2 23.20 5.97 -2.59
N PRO A 3 23.31 7.30 -2.75
CA PRO A 3 22.21 8.15 -3.28
C PRO A 3 21.88 7.90 -4.75
N ARG A 4 22.78 7.27 -5.52
CA ARG A 4 22.56 6.96 -6.95
C ARG A 4 21.69 5.72 -7.16
N SER A 5 21.40 4.95 -6.10
CA SER A 5 20.60 3.72 -6.21
C SER A 5 19.18 4.01 -6.73
N ARG A 6 18.57 5.11 -6.27
CA ARG A 6 17.22 5.52 -6.70
C ARG A 6 17.18 5.97 -8.16
N ILE A 7 18.19 6.72 -8.60
CA ILE A 7 18.33 7.13 -10.00
C ILE A 7 18.44 5.92 -10.92
N HIS A 8 19.24 4.92 -10.54
CA HIS A 8 19.37 3.67 -11.29
C HIS A 8 18.02 2.90 -11.34
N GLN A 9 17.29 2.81 -10.23
CA GLN A 9 15.98 2.17 -10.22
C GLN A 9 14.99 2.89 -11.14
N PHE A 10 14.95 4.23 -11.14
CA PHE A 10 14.10 5.00 -12.05
C PHE A 10 14.51 4.87 -13.51
N ALA A 11 15.81 4.77 -13.83
CA ALA A 11 16.26 4.52 -15.20
C ALA A 11 15.74 3.18 -15.72
N LYS A 12 15.71 2.13 -14.89
CA LYS A 12 15.08 0.84 -15.22
C LYS A 12 13.58 0.96 -15.40
N LEU A 13 12.90 1.65 -14.49
CA LEU A 13 11.45 1.86 -14.58
C LEU A 13 11.06 2.65 -15.83
N TYR A 14 11.86 3.67 -16.20
CA TYR A 14 11.65 4.48 -17.41
C TYR A 14 11.67 3.62 -18.69
N LEU A 15 12.59 2.67 -18.78
CA LEU A 15 12.68 1.74 -19.91
C LEU A 15 11.55 0.68 -19.87
N PHE A 16 11.18 0.20 -18.69
CA PHE A 16 10.17 -0.84 -18.51
C PHE A 16 8.73 -0.35 -18.74
N ALA A 17 8.39 0.82 -18.18
CA ALA A 17 7.02 1.34 -18.11
C ALA A 17 6.26 1.35 -19.45
N PRO A 18 6.80 1.91 -20.56
CA PRO A 18 6.06 2.00 -21.83
C PRO A 18 5.74 0.65 -22.47
N SER A 19 6.42 -0.42 -22.06
CA SER A 19 6.24 -1.78 -22.59
C SER A 19 5.65 -2.76 -21.58
N SER A 20 5.08 -2.25 -20.48
CA SER A 20 4.62 -3.08 -19.34
C SER A 20 3.11 -3.29 -19.27
N ALA A 21 2.34 -2.78 -20.24
CA ALA A 21 0.87 -2.76 -20.16
C ALA A 21 0.34 -2.18 -18.82
N LEU A 22 0.97 -1.09 -18.35
CA LEU A 22 0.71 -0.42 -17.07
C LEU A 22 1.01 -1.24 -15.81
N TYR A 23 1.77 -2.35 -15.91
CA TYR A 23 2.27 -3.06 -14.73
C TYR A 23 3.24 -2.21 -13.88
N SER A 24 3.74 -1.09 -14.42
CA SER A 24 4.42 -0.04 -13.64
C SER A 24 3.58 0.55 -12.51
N CYS A 25 2.24 0.51 -12.59
CA CYS A 25 1.34 1.00 -11.53
C CYS A 25 1.41 0.11 -10.27
N PRO A 26 1.22 -1.23 -10.35
CA PRO A 26 1.53 -2.15 -9.25
C PRO A 26 2.93 -1.98 -8.67
N LEU A 27 3.96 -1.76 -9.51
CA LEU A 27 5.32 -1.54 -9.02
C LEU A 27 5.46 -0.24 -8.21
N ALA A 28 4.78 0.85 -8.61
CA ALA A 28 4.80 2.10 -7.87
C ALA A 28 4.16 1.95 -6.47
N MET A 29 3.02 1.26 -6.40
CA MET A 29 2.35 0.96 -5.12
C MET A 29 3.18 0.03 -4.23
N THR A 30 3.85 -0.95 -4.83
CA THR A 30 4.75 -1.89 -4.14
C THR A 30 5.97 -1.18 -3.56
N ASP A 31 6.59 -0.26 -4.32
CA ASP A 31 7.71 0.57 -3.86
C ASP A 31 7.30 1.47 -2.68
N GLY A 32 6.12 2.10 -2.77
CA GLY A 32 5.53 2.90 -1.68
C GLY A 32 5.28 2.08 -0.42
N ALA A 33 4.71 0.87 -0.55
CA ALA A 33 4.49 -0.04 0.58
C ALA A 33 5.79 -0.51 1.21
N ALA A 34 6.78 -0.92 0.40
CA ALA A 34 8.09 -1.32 0.90
C ALA A 34 8.75 -0.18 1.68
N ARG A 35 8.69 1.06 1.17
CA ARG A 35 9.23 2.23 1.88
C ARG A 35 8.47 2.55 3.16
N PHE A 36 7.15 2.41 3.17
CA PHE A 36 6.36 2.61 4.39
C PHE A 36 6.75 1.60 5.48
N LEU A 37 6.84 0.32 5.14
CA LEU A 37 7.27 -0.73 6.07
C LEU A 37 8.73 -0.57 6.51
N GLU A 38 9.62 -0.08 5.65
CA GLU A 38 11.00 0.20 6.03
C GLU A 38 11.10 1.29 7.12
N VAL A 39 10.23 2.30 7.08
CA VAL A 39 10.27 3.45 7.99
C VAL A 39 9.40 3.23 9.23
N HIS A 40 8.24 2.59 9.08
CA HIS A 40 7.21 2.49 10.12
C HIS A 40 6.86 1.06 10.51
N GLY A 41 7.30 0.07 9.74
CA GLY A 41 7.01 -1.34 10.01
C GLY A 41 7.79 -1.85 11.22
N ASP A 42 7.15 -2.71 12.00
CA ASP A 42 7.80 -3.41 13.10
C ASP A 42 8.51 -4.70 12.62
N LYS A 43 9.04 -5.48 13.55
CA LYS A 43 9.70 -6.75 13.24
C LYS A 43 8.76 -7.79 12.62
N SER A 44 7.46 -7.73 12.95
CA SER A 44 6.46 -8.67 12.43
C SER A 44 6.20 -8.46 10.94
N MET A 45 6.46 -7.26 10.42
CA MET A 45 6.29 -6.90 9.01
C MET A 45 7.49 -7.22 8.11
N GLN A 46 8.62 -7.67 8.68
CA GLN A 46 9.83 -8.01 7.91
C GLN A 46 9.60 -9.09 6.84
N PRO A 47 8.81 -10.16 7.08
CA PRO A 47 8.48 -11.14 6.04
C PRO A 47 7.74 -10.50 4.85
N VAL A 48 6.80 -9.59 5.11
CA VAL A 48 6.07 -8.88 4.04
C VAL A 48 7.04 -8.00 3.24
N LEU A 49 7.91 -7.24 3.93
CA LEU A 49 8.93 -6.42 3.28
C LEU A 49 9.84 -7.27 2.37
N ALA A 50 10.25 -8.45 2.82
CA ALA A 50 11.09 -9.36 2.04
C ALA A 50 10.42 -9.77 0.70
N HIS A 51 9.12 -10.05 0.71
CA HIS A 51 8.37 -10.35 -0.52
C HIS A 51 8.29 -9.14 -1.47
N LEU A 52 8.04 -7.93 -0.94
CA LEU A 52 7.90 -6.71 -1.75
C LEU A 52 9.20 -6.27 -2.43
N ILE A 53 10.36 -6.64 -1.87
CA ILE A 53 11.69 -6.33 -2.44
C ILE A 53 12.36 -7.53 -3.12
N SER A 54 11.65 -8.66 -3.20
CA SER A 54 12.19 -9.89 -3.78
C SER A 54 12.52 -9.71 -5.26
N ARG A 55 13.56 -10.42 -5.69
CA ARG A 55 13.95 -10.55 -7.10
C ARG A 55 13.60 -11.93 -7.66
N ASP A 56 13.14 -12.84 -6.81
CA ASP A 56 12.63 -14.15 -7.18
C ASP A 56 11.15 -14.03 -7.57
N PRO A 57 10.77 -14.35 -8.82
CA PRO A 57 9.38 -14.30 -9.26
C PRO A 57 8.43 -15.21 -8.47
N SER A 58 8.90 -16.30 -7.84
CA SER A 58 8.02 -17.16 -7.03
C SER A 58 7.64 -16.50 -5.70
N GLU A 59 8.50 -15.63 -5.20
CA GLU A 59 8.34 -14.97 -3.90
C GLU A 59 7.88 -13.51 -4.03
N PHE A 60 7.91 -12.93 -5.22
CA PHE A 60 7.61 -11.51 -5.39
C PHE A 60 6.13 -11.20 -5.19
N TRP A 61 5.85 -10.29 -4.25
CA TRP A 61 4.51 -9.76 -4.03
C TRP A 61 4.37 -8.35 -4.56
N THR A 62 3.16 -8.03 -5.00
CA THR A 62 2.77 -6.63 -5.26
C THR A 62 1.83 -6.12 -4.17
N SER A 63 1.80 -4.80 -4.01
CA SER A 63 0.89 -4.11 -3.09
C SER A 63 -0.15 -3.28 -3.82
N GLY A 64 -1.38 -3.26 -3.30
CA GLY A 64 -2.40 -2.27 -3.63
C GLY A 64 -2.39 -1.07 -2.68
N GLN A 65 -2.95 0.06 -3.12
CA GLN A 65 -3.15 1.26 -2.29
C GLN A 65 -4.63 1.66 -2.34
N TRP A 66 -5.38 1.33 -1.30
CA TRP A 66 -6.84 1.44 -1.28
C TRP A 66 -7.26 2.67 -0.48
N MET A 67 -7.00 3.84 -1.04
CA MET A 67 -7.29 5.12 -0.38
C MET A 67 -8.66 5.67 -0.76
N THR A 68 -9.03 5.54 -2.03
CA THR A 68 -10.25 6.17 -2.59
C THR A 68 -11.51 5.42 -2.18
N GLU A 69 -12.48 6.17 -1.65
CA GLU A 69 -13.85 5.72 -1.42
C GLU A 69 -14.83 6.52 -2.28
N ARG A 70 -16.12 6.16 -2.24
CA ARG A 70 -17.16 6.86 -3.03
C ARG A 70 -17.25 8.35 -2.66
N THR A 71 -16.95 8.68 -1.41
CA THR A 71 -16.96 10.06 -0.89
C THR A 71 -15.84 10.92 -1.46
N GLY A 72 -14.70 10.32 -1.83
CA GLY A 72 -13.57 11.06 -2.39
C GLY A 72 -12.29 10.25 -2.50
N GLY A 73 -11.42 10.66 -3.43
CA GLY A 73 -10.03 10.21 -3.52
C GLY A 73 -9.03 11.34 -3.29
N SER A 74 -9.37 12.57 -3.68
CA SER A 74 -8.55 13.76 -3.39
C SER A 74 -8.64 14.16 -1.91
N ASP A 75 -9.83 14.05 -1.32
CA ASP A 75 -10.06 14.21 0.11
C ASP A 75 -10.43 12.86 0.71
N VAL A 76 -9.54 12.34 1.55
CA VAL A 76 -9.72 11.06 2.26
C VAL A 76 -10.28 11.27 3.67
N GLY A 77 -10.43 12.50 4.17
CA GLY A 77 -10.93 12.75 5.51
C GLY A 77 -12.33 12.20 5.76
N SER A 78 -13.11 12.02 4.68
CA SER A 78 -14.44 11.41 4.66
C SER A 78 -14.43 9.89 4.44
N THR A 79 -13.30 9.21 4.67
CA THR A 79 -13.22 7.74 4.71
C THR A 79 -14.20 7.20 5.75
N SER A 80 -14.98 6.22 5.28
CA SER A 80 -16.07 5.55 5.98
C SER A 80 -15.74 4.12 6.39
N THR A 81 -14.65 3.53 5.88
CA THR A 81 -14.17 2.24 6.38
C THR A 81 -13.87 2.33 7.87
N ILE A 82 -14.47 1.45 8.66
CA ILE A 82 -14.27 1.31 10.10
C ILE A 82 -13.27 0.19 10.37
N ALA A 83 -12.34 0.43 11.29
CA ALA A 83 -11.47 -0.58 11.88
C ALA A 83 -12.00 -0.94 13.27
N ALA A 84 -12.60 -2.13 13.39
CA ALA A 84 -13.03 -2.69 14.67
C ALA A 84 -11.89 -3.50 15.27
N CYS A 85 -11.53 -3.24 16.52
CA CYS A 85 -10.45 -3.96 17.20
C CYS A 85 -10.89 -5.40 17.53
N GLU A 86 -10.06 -6.37 17.15
CA GLU A 86 -10.29 -7.79 17.48
C GLU A 86 -9.47 -8.16 18.72
N GLU A 87 -8.14 -8.07 18.61
CA GLU A 87 -7.20 -8.36 19.70
C GLU A 87 -5.87 -7.63 19.45
N GLY A 88 -5.32 -6.97 20.48
CA GLY A 88 -4.06 -6.24 20.37
C GLY A 88 -4.11 -5.17 19.28
N ASP A 89 -3.18 -5.26 18.33
CA ASP A 89 -3.07 -4.35 17.17
C ASP A 89 -3.74 -4.92 15.90
N SER A 90 -4.60 -5.93 16.05
CA SER A 90 -5.35 -6.53 14.94
C SER A 90 -6.75 -5.94 14.82
N TYR A 91 -7.11 -5.54 13.60
CA TYR A 91 -8.39 -4.91 13.29
C TYR A 91 -9.09 -5.60 12.13
N SER A 92 -10.41 -5.77 12.26
CA SER A 92 -11.30 -6.12 11.15
C SER A 92 -11.79 -4.84 10.47
N LEU A 93 -11.69 -4.79 9.14
CA LEU A 93 -12.05 -3.62 8.34
C LEU A 93 -13.42 -3.78 7.69
N TYR A 94 -14.31 -2.81 7.90
CA TYR A 94 -15.67 -2.79 7.35
C TYR A 94 -15.90 -1.51 6.53
N GLY A 95 -16.02 -1.64 5.22
CA GLY A 95 -16.32 -0.50 4.34
C GLY A 95 -16.19 -0.86 2.86
N SER A 96 -16.14 0.15 2.00
CA SER A 96 -16.07 -0.04 0.55
C SER A 96 -14.99 0.82 -0.08
N LYS A 97 -13.99 0.18 -0.68
CA LYS A 97 -12.93 0.83 -1.43
C LYS A 97 -13.34 0.93 -2.90
N TRP A 98 -13.37 2.15 -3.41
CA TRP A 98 -14.05 2.48 -4.68
C TRP A 98 -13.15 2.29 -5.90
N PHE A 99 -11.86 2.60 -5.77
CA PHE A 99 -10.85 2.28 -6.78
C PHE A 99 -9.74 1.46 -6.13
N THR A 100 -9.54 0.25 -6.62
CA THR A 100 -8.49 -0.67 -6.18
C THR A 100 -7.82 -1.32 -7.39
N SER A 101 -6.64 -1.90 -7.20
CA SER A 101 -5.99 -2.79 -8.17
C SER A 101 -6.60 -4.21 -8.19
N ALA A 102 -7.86 -4.34 -7.76
CA ALA A 102 -8.54 -5.61 -7.53
C ALA A 102 -7.76 -6.51 -6.55
N THR A 103 -7.71 -7.82 -6.83
CA THR A 103 -7.19 -8.87 -5.94
C THR A 103 -5.88 -9.50 -6.44
N THR A 104 -5.20 -8.85 -7.39
CA THR A 104 -3.94 -9.37 -7.96
C THR A 104 -2.74 -9.14 -7.05
N SER A 105 -2.84 -8.20 -6.12
CA SER A 105 -1.84 -7.93 -5.08
C SER A 105 -2.09 -8.79 -3.84
N GLN A 106 -1.01 -9.31 -3.26
CA GLN A 106 -1.05 -10.14 -2.04
C GLN A 106 -1.32 -9.32 -0.78
N VAL A 107 -0.98 -8.03 -0.80
CA VAL A 107 -1.20 -7.10 0.32
C VAL A 107 -1.73 -5.76 -0.19
N ALA A 108 -2.34 -4.98 0.69
CA ALA A 108 -2.74 -3.61 0.39
C ALA A 108 -2.51 -2.71 1.60
N MET A 109 -2.16 -1.44 1.35
CA MET A 109 -2.24 -0.39 2.36
C MET A 109 -3.56 0.37 2.20
N THR A 110 -4.19 0.72 3.31
CA THR A 110 -5.47 1.41 3.31
C THR A 110 -5.63 2.29 4.54
N LEU A 111 -6.58 3.22 4.49
CA LEU A 111 -7.03 4.01 5.63
C LEU A 111 -8.33 3.43 6.16
N ALA A 112 -8.48 3.47 7.48
CA ALA A 112 -9.70 3.11 8.18
C ALA A 112 -9.79 3.91 9.46
N ARG A 113 -11.02 4.26 9.86
CA ARG A 113 -11.27 4.95 11.13
C ARG A 113 -11.42 3.92 12.23
N ILE A 114 -10.55 3.97 13.24
CA ILE A 114 -10.71 3.16 14.45
C ILE A 114 -12.07 3.49 15.09
N GLU A 115 -12.81 2.48 15.53
CA GLU A 115 -14.10 2.69 16.18
C GLU A 115 -13.97 3.67 17.36
N GLY A 116 -14.82 4.71 17.39
CA GLY A 116 -14.77 5.78 18.38
C GLY A 116 -13.76 6.91 18.10
N ALA A 117 -12.93 6.82 17.06
CA ALA A 117 -12.05 7.91 16.65
C ALA A 117 -12.84 9.12 16.12
N PRO A 118 -12.30 10.35 16.24
CA PRO A 118 -12.97 11.56 15.77
C PRO A 118 -13.22 11.53 14.25
N ALA A 119 -14.16 12.35 13.77
CA ALA A 119 -14.41 12.50 12.34
C ALA A 119 -13.26 13.22 11.61
N GLY A 120 -13.25 13.13 10.27
CA GLY A 120 -12.24 13.79 9.44
C GLY A 120 -10.89 13.06 9.41
N SER A 121 -9.90 13.71 8.83
CA SER A 121 -8.56 13.14 8.59
C SER A 121 -7.79 12.83 9.88
N HIS A 122 -8.11 13.49 10.99
CA HIS A 122 -7.45 13.28 12.29
C HIS A 122 -7.83 11.97 12.98
N GLY A 123 -8.89 11.30 12.52
CA GLY A 123 -9.30 9.99 13.05
C GLY A 123 -8.98 8.81 12.15
N LEU A 124 -8.15 9.02 11.11
CA LEU A 124 -7.69 7.99 10.19
C LEU A 124 -6.26 7.55 10.51
#